data_AF-A0A0C3D9Z3-F1
#
_entry.id   AF-A0A0C3D9Z3-F1
#
_cell.length_a   1.000
_cell.length_b   1.000
_cell.length_c   1.000
_cell.angle_alpha   90.00
_cell.angle_beta   90.00
_cell.angle_gamma   90.00
#
_symmetry.space_group_name_H-M   'P 1'
#
loop_
_entity.id
_entity.type
_entity.pdbx_description
1 polymer ?
#
loop_
_entity_poly.entity_id
_entity_poly.type
_entity_poly.pdbx_seq_one_letter_code
_entity_poly.pdbx_strand_id
1 'polypeptide(L)'
;CGEAGSILADDPSCFWSCGEMELMDSDEFIRYFKKDAPEEDLDSIEDRFGAFPITNRGIQIWMLLSPKADSPTLFHALLPCRHGPWKPPVTITLAFWESNYYRYPELPFVVPDKLPEGPLQLRQVYLRYQDPPHPNTTFEIDDSALTKNGFTSIGAYPKKFSGSTLTLTRTNPLCIKIYSDNLTNHRLVVGLGQHLGRGWIHVVSDESMEFPRPSWEDYTNLKYSEAHLRTPEYAQHMNRAPSGAERYGRIFIMQTRLHQITRILRISSVMWKSSRMCAVKLELFDDPSFGDVSGEWTAFHVDGTDDPSCDWRGLMILDQPRKYNIYETHGIPTNFLTARDGVKLGDYGHFTDSKEFCCEGSLFSDLESLSLMADISPRQHKISSMDRVESLLTSFSTRLTGRYLVTEIIQCPPDPRQPGSNITTPLYRVAKPFVWHRTSVIIHFAYSSYSFSGINDESTGSASDEQSDDELRSEWQPNEG
;
A
#
# COMPACT_ATOMS: atom_id res chain seq x y z
N CYS A 1 24.96 1.32 16.15
CA CYS A 1 25.60 2.54 16.67
C CYS A 1 25.58 3.57 15.53
N GLY A 2 24.46 4.30 15.46
CA GLY A 2 23.90 4.87 14.24
C GLY A 2 22.42 4.56 14.30
N GLU A 3 21.61 5.60 14.48
CA GLU A 3 20.16 5.51 14.39
C GLU A 3 19.80 5.12 12.95
N ALA A 4 18.72 4.36 12.77
CA ALA A 4 18.23 4.05 11.43
C ALA A 4 18.05 5.36 10.65
N GLY A 5 18.62 5.43 9.43
CA GLY A 5 18.46 6.58 8.54
C GLY A 5 19.69 7.42 8.24
N SER A 6 20.82 7.20 8.90
CA SER A 6 22.09 7.86 8.58
C SER A 6 23.17 6.85 8.19
N ILE A 7 23.93 7.16 7.14
CA ILE A 7 25.12 6.37 6.76
C ILE A 7 26.26 6.62 7.73
N LEU A 8 26.45 7.90 8.07
CA LEU A 8 27.44 8.29 9.06
C LEU A 8 26.91 7.91 10.44
N ALA A 9 27.78 7.43 11.31
CA ALA A 9 27.37 7.20 12.68
C ALA A 9 27.02 8.55 13.33
N ASP A 10 25.86 8.61 14.00
CA ASP A 10 25.40 9.84 14.66
C ASP A 10 26.27 10.24 15.86
N ASP A 11 26.96 9.27 16.46
CA ASP A 11 27.90 9.47 17.55
C ASP A 11 29.29 9.00 17.11
N PRO A 12 30.34 9.85 17.18
CA PRO A 12 31.71 9.45 16.94
C PRO A 12 32.15 8.25 17.80
N SER A 13 31.50 8.01 18.94
CA SER A 13 31.77 6.85 19.79
C SER A 13 31.47 5.51 19.11
N CYS A 14 30.61 5.53 18.09
CA CYS A 14 30.34 4.36 17.27
C CYS A 14 31.50 3.95 16.37
N PHE A 15 32.54 4.77 16.29
CA PHE A 15 33.81 4.46 15.62
C PHE A 15 34.89 3.96 16.60
N TRP A 16 34.56 3.58 17.85
CA TRP A 16 35.57 3.15 18.83
C TRP A 16 36.42 1.96 18.34
N SER A 17 35.87 1.09 17.50
CA SER A 17 36.62 0.00 16.87
C SER A 17 37.18 0.35 15.49
N CYS A 18 36.95 1.56 14.96
CA CYS A 18 37.51 1.98 13.68
C CYS A 18 39.01 2.25 13.75
N GLY A 19 39.58 2.46 14.95
CA GLY A 19 41.03 2.51 15.13
C GLY A 19 41.73 1.17 14.86
N GLU A 20 41.00 0.06 14.92
CA GLU A 20 41.49 -1.29 14.60
C GLU A 20 41.19 -1.68 13.15
N MET A 21 40.50 -0.81 12.41
CA MET A 21 40.15 -1.07 11.02
C MET A 21 41.33 -0.70 10.12
N GLU A 22 41.74 -1.63 9.29
CA GLU A 22 42.69 -1.39 8.20
C GLU A 22 41.93 -1.35 6.87
N LEU A 23 42.32 -0.40 6.02
CA LEU A 23 41.90 -0.39 4.62
C LEU A 23 42.60 -1.55 3.91
N MET A 24 41.83 -2.36 3.18
CA MET A 24 42.40 -3.42 2.36
C MET A 24 43.02 -2.82 1.10
N ASP A 25 44.10 -3.42 0.63
CA ASP A 25 44.60 -3.12 -0.71
C ASP A 25 43.54 -3.47 -1.77
N SER A 26 43.47 -2.70 -2.87
CA SER A 26 42.45 -2.90 -3.90
C SER A 26 42.52 -4.32 -4.49
N ASP A 27 43.73 -4.81 -4.80
CA ASP A 27 43.92 -6.16 -5.35
C ASP A 27 43.58 -7.23 -4.33
N GLU A 28 43.84 -6.95 -3.05
CA GLU A 28 43.50 -7.85 -1.96
C GLU A 28 41.97 -7.96 -1.79
N PHE A 29 41.27 -6.84 -1.77
CA PHE A 29 39.81 -6.81 -1.71
C PHE A 29 39.19 -7.48 -2.94
N ILE A 30 39.72 -7.20 -4.13
CA ILE A 30 39.32 -7.85 -5.37
C ILE A 30 39.50 -9.36 -5.28
N ARG A 31 40.68 -9.83 -4.90
CA ARG A 31 40.99 -11.26 -4.76
C ARG A 31 40.10 -11.96 -3.75
N TYR A 32 39.64 -11.24 -2.72
CA TYR A 32 38.73 -11.81 -1.71
C TYR A 32 37.42 -12.28 -2.36
N PHE A 33 36.77 -11.44 -3.17
CA PHE A 33 35.47 -11.78 -3.77
C PHE A 33 35.58 -12.51 -5.11
N LYS A 34 36.72 -12.50 -5.79
CA LYS A 34 36.97 -13.35 -6.99
C LYS A 34 36.68 -14.83 -6.75
N LYS A 35 36.69 -15.29 -5.49
CA LYS A 35 36.32 -16.66 -5.13
C LYS A 35 34.84 -16.98 -5.39
N ASP A 36 33.98 -15.96 -5.32
CA ASP A 36 32.53 -16.12 -5.28
C ASP A 36 31.80 -15.40 -6.42
N ALA A 37 32.51 -14.60 -7.24
CA ALA A 37 31.96 -13.85 -8.37
C ALA A 37 32.41 -14.43 -9.73
N PRO A 38 31.57 -14.38 -10.78
CA PRO A 38 31.95 -14.79 -12.13
C PRO A 38 33.03 -13.87 -12.72
N GLU A 39 33.93 -14.45 -13.52
CA GLU A 39 35.12 -13.75 -14.02
C GLU A 39 34.79 -12.52 -14.90
N GLU A 40 33.65 -12.58 -15.60
CA GLU A 40 33.14 -11.56 -16.53
C GLU A 40 32.81 -10.21 -15.85
N ASP A 41 32.45 -10.23 -14.57
CA ASP A 41 32.10 -9.00 -13.83
C ASP A 41 33.34 -8.25 -13.34
N LEU A 42 34.51 -8.90 -13.32
CA LEU A 42 35.73 -8.43 -12.66
C LEU A 42 36.47 -7.35 -13.43
N ASP A 43 36.47 -7.42 -14.76
CA ASP A 43 37.20 -6.44 -15.58
C ASP A 43 36.52 -5.06 -15.55
N SER A 44 35.23 -5.01 -15.20
CA SER A 44 34.47 -3.76 -15.08
C SER A 44 34.62 -3.06 -13.72
N ILE A 45 35.21 -3.74 -12.74
CA ILE A 45 35.22 -3.33 -11.33
C ILE A 45 36.29 -2.27 -11.07
N GLU A 46 37.48 -2.44 -11.63
CA GLU A 46 38.66 -1.64 -11.30
C GLU A 46 38.45 -0.15 -11.62
N ASP A 47 37.83 0.14 -12.77
CA ASP A 47 37.50 1.51 -13.20
C ASP A 47 36.39 2.18 -12.38
N ARG A 48 35.54 1.40 -11.69
CA ARG A 48 34.32 1.89 -11.04
C ARG A 48 34.52 2.31 -9.58
N PHE A 49 35.58 1.84 -8.93
CA PHE A 49 35.85 2.17 -7.51
C PHE A 49 36.62 3.49 -7.32
N GLY A 50 37.15 4.10 -8.39
CA GLY A 50 38.07 5.24 -8.30
C GLY A 50 37.44 6.60 -7.95
N ALA A 51 36.17 6.84 -8.28
CA ALA A 51 35.51 8.11 -7.99
C ALA A 51 34.00 7.94 -7.76
N PHE A 52 33.46 8.66 -6.78
CA PHE A 52 32.02 8.71 -6.51
C PHE A 52 31.55 10.13 -6.19
N PRO A 53 30.40 10.57 -6.72
CA PRO A 53 29.88 11.88 -6.39
C PRO A 53 29.29 11.88 -4.98
N ILE A 54 29.69 12.89 -4.21
CA ILE A 54 29.14 13.22 -2.90
C ILE A 54 28.24 14.45 -3.06
N THR A 55 27.02 14.34 -2.56
CA THR A 55 26.04 15.44 -2.56
C THR A 55 25.67 15.79 -1.12
N ASN A 56 25.04 16.94 -0.91
CA ASN A 56 24.44 17.29 0.38
C ASN A 56 23.32 16.33 0.84
N ARG A 57 22.84 15.46 -0.05
CA ARG A 57 21.76 14.49 0.22
C ARG A 57 22.27 13.07 0.48
N GLY A 58 23.51 12.75 0.12
CA GLY A 58 24.02 11.38 0.14
C GLY A 58 25.21 11.15 -0.78
N ILE A 59 25.62 9.89 -0.86
CA ILE A 59 26.79 9.40 -1.58
C ILE A 59 26.33 8.37 -2.61
N GLN A 60 26.72 8.54 -3.87
CA GLN A 60 26.46 7.55 -4.92
C GLN A 60 27.72 6.73 -5.17
N ILE A 61 27.77 5.50 -4.67
CA ILE A 61 28.98 4.67 -4.66
C ILE A 61 28.69 3.30 -5.29
N TRP A 62 29.69 2.69 -5.93
CA TRP A 62 29.61 1.30 -6.35
C TRP A 62 29.89 0.39 -5.15
N MET A 63 28.99 -0.55 -4.88
CA MET A 63 29.14 -1.51 -3.78
C MET A 63 28.84 -2.93 -4.26
N LEU A 64 29.55 -3.89 -3.68
CA LEU A 64 29.23 -5.30 -3.81
C LEU A 64 28.10 -5.63 -2.84
N LEU A 65 26.93 -5.92 -3.37
CA LEU A 65 25.74 -6.27 -2.62
C LEU A 65 25.43 -7.75 -2.76
N SER A 66 25.12 -8.42 -1.65
CA SER A 66 24.47 -9.73 -1.66
C SER A 66 23.08 -9.61 -1.04
N PRO A 67 22.00 -10.02 -1.73
CA PRO A 67 20.66 -10.02 -1.14
C PRO A 67 20.61 -11.02 0.03
N LYS A 68 19.93 -10.64 1.10
CA LYS A 68 19.69 -11.55 2.23
C LYS A 68 18.66 -12.60 1.80
N ALA A 69 18.94 -13.88 2.06
CA ALA A 69 18.15 -15.00 1.52
C ALA A 69 16.66 -14.93 1.89
N ASP A 70 16.32 -14.36 3.03
CA ASP A 70 14.96 -14.24 3.56
C ASP A 70 14.32 -12.86 3.34
N SER A 71 15.00 -11.95 2.61
CA SER A 71 14.52 -10.59 2.41
C SER A 71 14.84 -10.03 1.03
N PRO A 72 13.83 -9.58 0.27
CA PRO A 72 14.05 -8.88 -0.99
C PRO A 72 14.53 -7.44 -0.81
N THR A 73 14.50 -6.90 0.41
CA THR A 73 14.81 -5.50 0.71
C THR A 73 16.11 -5.32 1.48
N LEU A 74 16.65 -6.37 2.10
CA LEU A 74 17.90 -6.30 2.84
C LEU A 74 19.07 -6.82 2.01
N PHE A 75 20.16 -6.08 2.03
CA PHE A 75 21.38 -6.38 1.31
C PHE A 75 22.57 -6.31 2.26
N HIS A 76 23.46 -7.28 2.17
CA HIS A 76 24.78 -7.21 2.76
C HIS A 76 25.72 -6.50 1.79
N ALA A 77 26.34 -5.42 2.23
CA ALA A 77 27.31 -4.66 1.46
C ALA A 77 28.71 -4.86 2.05
N LEU A 78 29.65 -5.29 1.21
CA LEU A 78 31.05 -5.46 1.61
C LEU A 78 31.79 -4.13 1.48
N LEU A 79 32.55 -3.78 2.52
CA LEU A 79 33.42 -2.60 2.57
C LEU A 79 34.88 -3.02 2.40
N PRO A 80 35.74 -2.21 1.75
CA PRO A 80 37.15 -2.51 1.54
C PRO A 80 37.99 -2.28 2.81
N CYS A 81 37.50 -2.69 3.97
CA CYS A 81 38.18 -2.53 5.25
C CYS A 81 37.90 -3.73 6.18
N ARG A 82 38.80 -4.01 7.12
CA ARG A 82 38.71 -5.17 8.03
C ARG A 82 39.37 -4.92 9.39
N HIS A 83 39.03 -5.72 10.40
CA HIS A 83 39.59 -5.65 11.77
C HIS A 83 40.99 -6.29 11.93
N GLY A 84 41.78 -6.37 10.85
CA GLY A 84 43.13 -6.91 10.84
C GLY A 84 43.39 -7.95 9.74
N PRO A 85 44.66 -8.36 9.52
CA PRO A 85 45.12 -8.97 8.26
C PRO A 85 44.45 -10.29 7.86
N TRP A 86 43.88 -11.00 8.83
CA TRP A 86 43.28 -12.33 8.63
C TRP A 86 41.76 -12.32 8.74
N LYS A 87 41.16 -11.16 8.92
CA LYS A 87 39.70 -11.01 9.05
C LYS A 87 39.06 -10.82 7.68
N PRO A 88 37.81 -11.26 7.50
CA PRO A 88 37.05 -10.94 6.29
C PRO A 88 36.83 -9.41 6.19
N PRO A 89 36.53 -8.90 4.98
CA PRO A 89 36.05 -7.53 4.83
C PRO A 89 34.81 -7.29 5.70
N VAL A 90 34.65 -6.06 6.17
CA VAL A 90 33.50 -5.68 6.97
C VAL A 90 32.25 -5.67 6.09
N THR A 91 31.21 -6.30 6.62
CA THR A 91 29.87 -6.30 6.04
C THR A 91 29.00 -5.30 6.79
N ILE A 92 28.26 -4.49 6.05
CA ILE A 92 27.16 -3.68 6.59
C ILE A 92 25.83 -4.13 5.98
N THR A 93 24.75 -3.95 6.71
CA THR A 93 23.41 -4.28 6.23
C THR A 93 22.73 -3.01 5.73
N LEU A 94 22.21 -3.06 4.51
CA LEU A 94 21.50 -1.99 3.83
C LEU A 94 20.05 -2.40 3.58
N ALA A 95 19.11 -1.51 3.86
CA ALA A 95 17.72 -1.63 3.47
C ALA A 95 17.45 -0.82 2.19
N PHE A 96 16.92 -1.46 1.16
CA PHE A 96 16.44 -0.81 -0.05
C PHE A 96 15.03 -0.29 0.15
N TRP A 97 14.83 1.01 -0.07
CA TRP A 97 13.56 1.67 0.15
C TRP A 97 13.28 2.77 -0.86
N GLU A 98 12.12 2.68 -1.51
CA GLU A 98 11.68 3.50 -2.66
C GLU A 98 12.66 3.39 -3.83
N SER A 99 13.80 4.06 -3.75
CA SER A 99 14.88 4.02 -4.75
C SER A 99 16.26 4.29 -4.12
N ASN A 100 16.36 4.25 -2.80
CA ASN A 100 17.58 4.58 -2.06
C ASN A 100 17.95 3.42 -1.14
N TYR A 101 19.21 3.41 -0.70
CA TYR A 101 19.71 2.47 0.28
C TYR A 101 19.98 3.20 1.60
N TYR A 102 19.52 2.58 2.68
CA TYR A 102 19.65 3.09 4.03
C TYR A 102 20.44 2.10 4.86
N ARG A 103 21.32 2.61 5.72
CA ARG A 103 21.99 1.75 6.68
C ARG A 103 20.97 1.17 7.64
N TYR A 104 20.98 -0.16 7.75
CA TYR A 104 20.08 -0.88 8.62
C TYR A 104 20.85 -1.43 9.82
N PRO A 105 20.51 -1.03 11.06
CA PRO A 105 21.20 -1.52 12.23
C PRO A 105 20.82 -2.99 12.46
N GLU A 106 21.74 -3.89 12.13
CA GLU A 106 21.59 -5.29 12.47
C GLU A 106 21.76 -5.50 13.98
N LEU A 107 20.97 -6.42 14.55
CA LEU A 107 21.05 -6.72 15.97
C LEU A 107 22.42 -7.35 16.27
N PRO A 108 23.15 -6.89 17.30
CA PRO A 108 24.52 -7.32 17.57
C PRO A 108 24.68 -8.80 17.92
N PHE A 109 23.58 -9.53 18.12
CA PHE A 109 23.57 -10.93 18.55
C PHE A 109 23.55 -11.93 17.40
N VAL A 110 23.36 -11.49 16.16
CA VAL A 110 23.44 -12.37 14.99
C VAL A 110 24.80 -12.16 14.36
N VAL A 111 25.82 -12.85 14.88
CA VAL A 111 27.08 -12.99 14.15
C VAL A 111 26.77 -13.86 12.94
N PRO A 112 26.93 -13.38 11.70
CA PRO A 112 26.81 -14.23 10.54
C PRO A 112 28.00 -15.19 10.57
N ASP A 113 27.80 -16.40 11.10
CA ASP A 113 28.82 -17.46 11.05
C ASP A 113 29.14 -17.87 9.61
N LYS A 114 28.33 -17.43 8.64
CA LYS A 114 28.50 -17.68 7.22
C LYS A 114 28.43 -16.38 6.41
N LEU A 115 29.26 -16.32 5.38
CA LEU A 115 29.17 -15.34 4.30
C LEU A 115 27.74 -15.35 3.72
N PRO A 116 27.26 -14.24 3.12
CA PRO A 116 25.96 -14.23 2.45
C PRO A 116 25.90 -15.34 1.41
N GLU A 117 24.88 -16.21 1.46
CA GLU A 117 24.74 -17.35 0.54
C GLU A 117 24.31 -16.94 -0.88
N GLY A 118 24.08 -15.65 -1.13
CA GLY A 118 23.64 -15.12 -2.43
C GLY A 118 24.78 -14.59 -3.30
N PRO A 119 24.62 -14.61 -4.65
CA PRO A 119 25.61 -14.08 -5.58
C PRO A 119 25.87 -12.60 -5.29
N LEU A 120 27.15 -12.23 -5.22
CA LEU A 120 27.56 -10.84 -5.09
C LEU A 120 27.26 -10.10 -6.39
N GLN A 121 26.66 -8.92 -6.27
CA GLN A 121 26.32 -8.07 -7.39
C GLN A 121 26.94 -6.69 -7.19
N LEU A 122 27.77 -6.27 -8.13
CA LEU A 122 28.28 -4.90 -8.16
C LEU A 122 27.17 -3.95 -8.61
N ARG A 123 26.68 -3.10 -7.71
CA ARG A 123 25.61 -2.14 -8.00
C ARG A 123 26.04 -0.74 -7.61
N GLN A 124 25.67 0.23 -8.44
CA GLN A 124 25.73 1.63 -8.05
C GLN A 124 24.57 1.91 -7.11
N VAL A 125 24.89 2.30 -5.88
CA VAL A 125 23.90 2.58 -4.85
C VAL A 125 23.94 4.05 -4.47
N TYR A 126 22.77 4.63 -4.24
CA TYR A 126 22.66 5.92 -3.59
C TYR A 126 22.40 5.69 -2.10
N LEU A 127 23.45 5.88 -1.32
CA LEU A 127 23.35 5.91 0.13
C LEU A 127 22.89 7.31 0.53
N ARG A 128 21.74 7.42 1.22
CA ARG A 128 21.23 8.73 1.69
C ARG A 128 21.86 9.17 3.03
N TYR A 129 22.36 10.41 3.11
CA TYR A 129 23.09 10.92 4.28
C TYR A 129 22.21 11.04 5.52
N GLN A 130 21.05 11.68 5.37
CA GLN A 130 20.09 11.86 6.44
C GLN A 130 18.69 11.60 5.91
N ASP A 131 17.95 10.83 6.69
CA ASP A 131 16.52 10.87 6.65
C ASP A 131 16.02 12.27 6.99
N PRO A 132 15.01 12.78 6.27
CA PRO A 132 14.25 13.94 6.74
C PRO A 132 13.81 13.66 8.18
N PRO A 133 13.90 14.62 9.12
CA PRO A 133 13.46 14.40 10.48
C PRO A 133 12.04 13.84 10.47
N HIS A 134 11.94 12.58 10.86
CA HIS A 134 10.71 11.85 10.78
C HIS A 134 9.89 12.18 12.02
N PRO A 135 8.66 12.68 11.86
CA PRO A 135 7.79 12.91 13.00
C PRO A 135 7.51 11.59 13.71
N ASN A 136 7.27 11.67 15.02
CA ASN A 136 6.70 10.55 15.75
C ASN A 136 5.38 10.12 15.09
N THR A 137 5.16 8.81 15.01
CA THR A 137 3.89 8.25 14.50
C THR A 137 3.03 7.82 15.67
N THR A 138 1.80 8.32 15.75
CA THR A 138 0.84 7.91 16.78
C THR A 138 -0.21 6.99 16.17
N PHE A 139 -0.40 5.81 16.74
CA PHE A 139 -1.46 4.88 16.43
C PHE A 139 -2.59 4.99 17.46
N GLU A 140 -3.83 5.03 17.01
CA GLU A 140 -5.02 4.84 17.85
C GLU A 140 -5.64 3.49 17.48
N ILE A 141 -5.74 2.56 18.43
CA ILE A 141 -6.20 1.20 18.16
C ILE A 141 -7.60 0.99 18.72
N ASP A 142 -8.55 0.62 17.86
CA ASP A 142 -9.83 0.03 18.26
C ASP A 142 -9.77 -1.49 18.06
N ASP A 143 -9.52 -2.20 19.15
CA ASP A 143 -9.55 -3.66 19.25
C ASP A 143 -10.81 -4.16 19.99
N SER A 144 -11.82 -3.31 20.15
CA SER A 144 -13.04 -3.67 20.88
C SER A 144 -13.78 -4.85 20.24
N ALA A 145 -13.72 -4.98 18.91
CA ALA A 145 -14.29 -6.11 18.19
C ALA A 145 -13.52 -7.42 18.47
N LEU A 146 -12.19 -7.39 18.66
CA LEU A 146 -11.45 -8.57 19.10
C LEU A 146 -11.92 -9.03 20.48
N THR A 147 -12.05 -8.10 21.43
CA THR A 147 -12.51 -8.42 22.79
C THR A 147 -13.92 -9.00 22.82
N LYS A 148 -14.84 -8.43 22.02
CA LYS A 148 -16.19 -8.98 21.87
C LYS A 148 -16.20 -10.41 21.30
N ASN A 149 -15.19 -10.76 20.50
CA ASN A 149 -15.04 -12.08 19.89
C ASN A 149 -14.20 -13.07 20.71
N GLY A 150 -13.91 -12.75 21.99
CA GLY A 150 -13.24 -13.66 22.92
C GLY A 150 -11.72 -13.55 22.96
N PHE A 151 -11.12 -12.59 22.25
CA PHE A 151 -9.69 -12.33 22.33
C PHE A 151 -9.37 -11.33 23.45
N THR A 152 -8.44 -11.69 24.33
CA THR A 152 -7.94 -10.80 25.39
C THR A 152 -6.52 -10.34 25.08
N SER A 153 -6.22 -9.06 25.28
CA SER A 153 -4.85 -8.59 25.17
C SER A 153 -4.06 -9.09 26.38
N ILE A 154 -3.05 -9.93 26.13
CA ILE A 154 -2.25 -10.55 27.20
C ILE A 154 -0.98 -9.75 27.51
N GLY A 155 -0.51 -8.93 26.57
CA GLY A 155 0.70 -8.15 26.76
C GLY A 155 1.04 -7.25 25.58
N ALA A 156 1.95 -6.31 25.83
CA ALA A 156 2.57 -5.49 24.81
C ALA A 156 4.03 -5.20 25.17
N TYR A 157 4.89 -5.12 24.17
CA TYR A 157 6.29 -4.79 24.33
C TYR A 157 6.80 -3.85 23.21
N PRO A 158 7.44 -2.73 23.57
CA PRO A 158 7.55 -2.20 24.93
C PRO A 158 6.17 -1.75 25.46
N LYS A 159 5.97 -1.76 26.79
CA LYS A 159 4.71 -1.33 27.43
C LYS A 159 4.55 0.19 27.33
N LYS A 160 4.08 0.70 26.19
CA LYS A 160 3.99 2.15 25.88
C LYS A 160 2.60 2.64 25.45
N PHE A 161 1.57 1.86 25.76
CA PHE A 161 0.20 2.26 25.49
C PHE A 161 -0.32 3.25 26.53
N SER A 162 -0.87 4.36 26.06
CA SER A 162 -1.69 5.28 26.86
C SER A 162 -3.15 5.09 26.45
N GLY A 163 -3.83 4.15 27.11
CA GLY A 163 -5.15 3.70 26.70
C GLY A 163 -5.10 2.96 25.35
N SER A 164 -5.87 3.44 24.37
CA SER A 164 -5.87 2.93 22.98
C SER A 164 -4.75 3.50 22.12
N THR A 165 -3.98 4.46 22.63
CA THR A 165 -2.98 5.19 21.84
C THR A 165 -1.56 4.68 22.07
N LEU A 166 -0.77 4.64 21.00
CA LEU A 166 0.64 4.29 20.98
C LEU A 166 1.40 5.33 20.19
N THR A 167 2.41 5.95 20.77
CA THR A 167 3.30 6.85 20.02
C THR A 167 4.66 6.19 19.83
N LEU A 168 5.01 5.94 18.58
CA LEU A 168 6.32 5.46 18.17
C LEU A 168 7.25 6.64 17.96
N THR A 169 8.50 6.45 18.37
CA THR A 169 9.55 7.47 18.33
C THR A 169 10.78 6.88 17.67
N ARG A 170 11.75 7.70 17.29
CA ARG A 170 13.02 7.22 16.72
C ARG A 170 13.73 6.18 17.60
N THR A 171 13.70 6.39 18.93
CA THR A 171 14.31 5.47 19.90
C THR A 171 13.45 4.25 20.21
N ASN A 172 12.18 4.25 19.78
CA ASN A 172 11.24 3.16 20.00
C ASN A 172 10.34 3.01 18.77
N PRO A 173 10.90 2.47 17.67
CA PRO A 173 10.24 2.46 16.37
C PRO A 173 9.26 1.29 16.21
N LEU A 174 9.09 0.44 17.23
CA LEU A 174 8.30 -0.78 17.16
C LEU A 174 7.58 -1.05 18.48
N CYS A 175 6.36 -1.56 18.38
CA CYS A 175 5.62 -2.18 19.46
C CYS A 175 4.94 -3.46 18.97
N ILE A 176 5.02 -4.51 19.77
CA ILE A 176 4.26 -5.74 19.61
C ILE A 176 3.14 -5.76 20.64
N LYS A 177 1.93 -6.09 20.22
CA LYS A 177 0.79 -6.34 21.10
C LYS A 177 0.27 -7.75 20.84
N ILE A 178 0.11 -8.54 21.90
CA ILE A 178 -0.33 -9.93 21.80
C ILE A 178 -1.73 -10.06 22.36
N TYR A 179 -2.55 -10.79 21.63
CA TYR A 179 -3.89 -11.21 22.02
C TYR A 179 -3.93 -12.73 22.15
N SER A 180 -4.78 -13.24 23.03
CA SER A 180 -5.05 -14.67 23.18
C SER A 180 -6.55 -14.91 23.06
N ASP A 181 -6.94 -15.90 22.27
CA ASP A 181 -8.29 -16.43 22.27
C ASP A 181 -8.52 -17.19 23.59
N ASN A 182 -9.56 -16.81 24.32
CA ASN A 182 -9.90 -17.42 25.61
C ASN A 182 -10.37 -18.87 25.49
N LEU A 183 -10.84 -19.29 24.31
CA LEU A 183 -11.39 -20.63 24.09
C LEU A 183 -10.32 -21.61 23.58
N THR A 184 -9.53 -21.17 22.60
CA THR A 184 -8.56 -22.02 21.89
C THR A 184 -7.13 -21.83 22.37
N ASN A 185 -6.88 -20.81 23.21
CA ASN A 185 -5.54 -20.36 23.59
C ASN A 185 -4.68 -19.98 22.36
N HIS A 186 -5.28 -19.69 21.20
CA HIS A 186 -4.54 -19.22 20.03
C HIS A 186 -4.04 -17.80 20.24
N ARG A 187 -2.80 -17.51 19.84
CA ARG A 187 -2.20 -16.19 20.02
C ARG A 187 -2.21 -15.43 18.70
N LEU A 188 -2.58 -14.17 18.78
CA LEU A 188 -2.54 -13.23 17.67
C LEU A 188 -1.54 -12.13 18.02
N VAL A 189 -0.56 -11.90 17.15
CA VAL A 189 0.50 -10.92 17.35
C VAL A 189 0.28 -9.78 16.39
N VAL A 190 0.08 -8.57 16.93
CA VAL A 190 -0.06 -7.33 16.15
C VAL A 190 1.21 -6.51 16.34
N GLY A 191 1.99 -6.38 15.28
CA GLY A 191 3.15 -5.51 15.19
C GLY A 191 2.77 -4.15 14.64
N LEU A 192 3.17 -3.09 15.34
CA LEU A 192 3.00 -1.70 14.95
C LEU A 192 4.37 -1.07 14.96
N GLY A 193 4.83 -0.60 13.81
CA GLY A 193 6.15 0.00 13.72
C GLY A 193 6.18 1.25 12.86
N GLN A 194 7.34 1.88 12.86
CA GLN A 194 7.67 3.00 12.00
C GLN A 194 9.04 2.74 11.37
N HIS A 195 9.12 2.92 10.06
CA HIS A 195 10.37 2.83 9.32
C HIS A 195 10.46 4.01 8.35
N LEU A 196 11.55 4.76 8.41
CA LEU A 196 11.81 5.93 7.53
C LEU A 196 10.60 6.88 7.49
N GLY A 197 10.05 7.18 8.67
CA GLY A 197 8.91 8.07 8.82
C GLY A 197 7.56 7.48 8.47
N ARG A 198 7.50 6.23 8.00
CA ARG A 198 6.26 5.57 7.61
C ARG A 198 5.83 4.55 8.65
N GLY A 199 4.62 4.73 9.17
CA GLY A 199 3.98 3.71 10.00
C GLY A 199 3.70 2.44 9.19
N TRP A 200 3.80 1.29 9.84
CA TRP A 200 3.42 -0.01 9.29
C TRP A 200 2.68 -0.84 10.34
N ILE A 201 1.84 -1.75 9.84
CA ILE A 201 1.06 -2.67 10.66
C ILE A 201 1.27 -4.07 10.07
N HIS A 202 1.60 -5.02 10.92
CA HIS A 202 1.74 -6.41 10.54
C HIS A 202 1.03 -7.29 11.55
N VAL A 203 0.40 -8.36 11.10
CA VAL A 203 -0.28 -9.30 11.99
C VAL A 203 0.13 -10.72 11.66
N VAL A 204 0.51 -11.45 12.71
CA VAL A 204 0.94 -12.85 12.65
C VAL A 204 0.04 -13.67 13.56
N SER A 205 -0.52 -14.75 13.04
CA SER A 205 -1.16 -15.79 13.86
C SER A 205 -0.07 -16.72 14.39
N ASP A 206 -0.09 -17.04 15.68
CA ASP A 206 0.83 -18.02 16.25
C ASP A 206 0.42 -19.42 15.80
N GLU A 207 1.17 -19.99 14.87
CA GLU A 207 0.97 -21.37 14.39
C GLU A 207 1.81 -22.39 15.17
N SER A 208 2.61 -21.94 16.13
CA SER A 208 3.55 -22.84 16.80
C SER A 208 2.82 -23.87 17.66
N MET A 209 3.07 -25.14 17.35
CA MET A 209 2.65 -26.30 18.15
C MET A 209 3.76 -26.73 19.12
N GLU A 210 4.73 -25.86 19.38
CA GLU A 210 5.89 -26.17 20.21
C GLU A 210 5.48 -26.33 21.69
N PHE A 211 5.80 -27.50 22.26
CA PHE A 211 5.62 -27.83 23.67
C PHE A 211 6.98 -28.06 24.34
N PRO A 212 7.25 -27.44 25.51
CA PRO A 212 6.39 -26.50 26.24
C PRO A 212 6.32 -25.12 25.56
N ARG A 213 5.14 -24.50 25.62
CA ARG A 213 4.92 -23.19 25.01
C ARG A 213 5.70 -22.12 25.77
N PRO A 214 6.44 -21.22 25.10
CA PRO A 214 7.17 -20.16 25.78
C PRO A 214 6.24 -19.25 26.59
N SER A 215 6.78 -18.66 27.65
CA SER A 215 6.09 -17.61 28.41
C SER A 215 5.68 -16.49 27.44
N TRP A 216 4.63 -15.75 27.78
CA TRP A 216 4.21 -14.65 26.90
C TRP A 216 5.29 -13.58 26.79
N GLU A 217 6.12 -13.37 27.81
CA GLU A 217 7.23 -12.41 27.81
C GLU A 217 8.32 -12.84 26.82
N ASP A 218 8.77 -14.09 26.92
CA ASP A 218 9.78 -14.65 26.00
C ASP A 218 9.27 -14.65 24.56
N TYR A 219 8.00 -15.04 24.38
CA TYR A 219 7.36 -15.04 23.07
C TYR A 219 7.23 -13.62 22.49
N THR A 220 6.89 -12.63 23.32
CA THR A 220 6.81 -11.22 22.88
C THR A 220 8.18 -10.68 22.51
N ASN A 221 9.22 -11.00 23.29
CA ASN A 221 10.59 -10.58 23.00
C ASN A 221 11.12 -11.22 21.70
N LEU A 222 10.80 -12.50 21.48
CA LEU A 222 11.11 -13.20 20.24
C LEU A 222 10.43 -12.52 19.05
N LYS A 223 9.12 -12.28 19.13
CA LYS A 223 8.35 -11.63 18.06
C LYS A 223 8.72 -10.17 17.85
N TYR A 224 9.13 -9.46 18.90
CA TYR A 224 9.70 -8.13 18.78
C TYR A 224 11.00 -8.16 18.00
N SER A 225 11.90 -9.09 18.31
CA SER A 225 13.18 -9.23 17.60
C SER A 225 12.97 -9.59 16.13
N GLU A 226 12.07 -10.54 15.85
CA GLU A 226 11.69 -10.93 14.49
C GLU A 226 11.11 -9.75 13.70
N ALA A 227 10.13 -9.04 14.28
CA ALA A 227 9.50 -7.91 13.62
C ALA A 227 10.42 -6.69 13.50
N HIS A 228 11.34 -6.51 14.45
CA HIS A 228 12.38 -5.52 14.36
C HIS A 228 13.25 -5.82 13.15
N LEU A 229 13.73 -7.06 12.98
CA LEU A 229 14.53 -7.46 11.81
C LEU A 229 13.78 -7.31 10.49
N ARG A 230 12.47 -7.59 10.46
CA ARG A 230 11.61 -7.55 9.27
C ARG A 230 10.90 -6.21 9.03
N THR A 231 11.36 -5.16 9.71
CA THR A 231 10.73 -3.84 9.66
C THR A 231 10.70 -3.23 8.24
N PRO A 232 11.79 -3.25 7.45
CA PRO A 232 11.80 -2.73 6.08
C PRO A 232 10.78 -3.43 5.16
N GLU A 233 10.67 -4.75 5.29
CA GLU A 233 9.78 -5.61 4.51
C GLU A 233 8.33 -5.24 4.82
N TYR A 234 7.96 -5.22 6.10
CA TYR A 234 6.60 -4.88 6.52
C TYR A 234 6.19 -3.48 6.10
N ALA A 235 7.11 -2.53 6.23
CA ALA A 235 6.88 -1.17 5.79
C ALA A 235 6.76 -1.09 4.26
N GLN A 236 7.49 -1.91 3.51
CA GLN A 236 7.42 -1.94 2.05
C GLN A 236 6.10 -2.58 1.58
N HIS A 237 5.63 -3.64 2.24
CA HIS A 237 4.33 -4.26 1.94
C HIS A 237 3.19 -3.26 2.09
N MET A 238 3.16 -2.49 3.17
CA MET A 238 2.15 -1.44 3.33
C MET A 238 2.33 -0.32 2.29
N ASN A 239 3.55 -0.11 1.78
CA ASN A 239 3.80 0.88 0.74
C ASN A 239 3.38 0.50 -0.66
N ARG A 240 3.32 -0.79 -0.97
CA ARG A 240 2.90 -1.28 -2.29
C ARG A 240 1.41 -1.07 -2.55
N ALA A 241 0.61 -0.80 -1.51
CA ALA A 241 -0.79 -0.43 -1.70
C ALA A 241 -0.88 0.83 -2.59
N PRO A 242 -1.80 0.86 -3.59
CA PRO A 242 -1.68 1.67 -4.81
C PRO A 242 -1.23 3.11 -4.52
N SER A 243 0.04 3.38 -4.82
CA SER A 243 0.76 4.59 -4.43
C SER A 243 0.45 5.74 -5.38
N GLY A 244 -0.65 6.45 -5.17
CA GLY A 244 -0.71 7.86 -5.55
C GLY A 244 0.11 8.67 -4.54
N ALA A 245 0.73 9.76 -4.98
CA ALA A 245 1.68 10.57 -4.20
C ALA A 245 1.16 11.10 -2.85
N GLU A 246 -0.15 11.03 -2.58
CA GLU A 246 -0.75 11.38 -1.29
C GLU A 246 -1.33 10.14 -0.59
N ARG A 247 -0.70 9.73 0.52
CA ARG A 247 -1.22 8.68 1.43
C ARG A 247 -2.35 9.14 2.32
N TYR A 248 -2.40 10.44 2.54
CA TYR A 248 -3.41 11.03 3.41
C TYR A 248 -4.77 10.90 2.74
N GLY A 249 -5.76 10.63 3.57
CA GLY A 249 -7.11 10.43 3.10
C GLY A 249 -7.37 9.11 2.40
N ARG A 250 -6.65 8.08 2.81
CA ARG A 250 -6.86 6.72 2.36
C ARG A 250 -7.13 5.80 3.54
N ILE A 251 -8.04 4.87 3.31
CA ILE A 251 -8.26 3.72 4.17
C ILE A 251 -7.49 2.56 3.56
N PHE A 252 -6.58 1.99 4.34
CA PHE A 252 -5.87 0.76 4.02
C PHE A 252 -6.58 -0.39 4.70
N ILE A 253 -6.84 -1.47 3.96
CA ILE A 253 -7.52 -2.66 4.48
C ILE A 253 -6.68 -3.87 4.11
N MET A 254 -6.33 -4.65 5.12
CA MET A 254 -5.74 -5.97 4.97
C MET A 254 -6.68 -6.99 5.59
N GLN A 255 -6.88 -8.10 4.92
CA GLN A 255 -7.56 -9.26 5.48
C GLN A 255 -6.57 -10.40 5.54
N THR A 256 -6.54 -11.11 6.66
CA THR A 256 -5.71 -12.30 6.83
C THR A 256 -6.51 -13.39 7.52
N ARG A 257 -6.31 -14.63 7.09
CA ARG A 257 -6.94 -15.78 7.73
C ARG A 257 -6.16 -16.11 8.99
N LEU A 258 -6.86 -16.28 10.10
CA LEU A 258 -6.23 -16.78 11.31
C LEU A 258 -6.16 -18.30 11.20
N HIS A 259 -4.94 -18.82 11.12
CA HIS A 259 -4.74 -20.26 10.94
C HIS A 259 -5.39 -21.03 12.12
N GLN A 260 -5.93 -22.22 11.83
CA GLN A 260 -6.64 -23.10 12.77
C GLN A 260 -8.03 -22.63 13.23
N ILE A 261 -8.43 -21.38 12.97
CA ILE A 261 -9.80 -20.90 13.22
C ILE A 261 -10.49 -20.53 11.90
N THR A 262 -11.80 -20.80 11.80
CA THR A 262 -12.64 -20.44 10.65
C THR A 262 -13.01 -18.95 10.69
N ARG A 263 -12.00 -18.10 10.86
CA ARG A 263 -12.15 -16.66 11.06
C ARG A 263 -11.14 -15.87 10.22
N ILE A 264 -11.63 -14.75 9.69
CA ILE A 264 -10.82 -13.73 9.03
C ILE A 264 -10.60 -12.60 10.01
N LEU A 265 -9.34 -12.21 10.18
CA LEU A 265 -8.99 -10.94 10.78
C LEU A 265 -8.91 -9.88 9.68
N ARG A 266 -9.68 -8.82 9.85
CA ARG A 266 -9.59 -7.62 9.04
C ARG A 266 -8.92 -6.53 9.84
N ILE A 267 -7.92 -5.91 9.22
CA ILE A 267 -7.22 -4.76 9.75
C ILE A 267 -7.50 -3.58 8.84
N SER A 268 -8.11 -2.55 9.41
CA SER A 268 -8.37 -1.30 8.70
C SER A 268 -7.52 -0.20 9.31
N SER A 269 -6.92 0.64 8.47
CA SER A 269 -5.98 1.68 8.88
C SER A 269 -6.28 2.97 8.13
N VAL A 270 -6.46 4.08 8.84
CA VAL A 270 -6.65 5.41 8.25
C VAL A 270 -5.55 6.34 8.71
N MET A 271 -4.91 7.00 7.74
CA MET A 271 -3.88 8.01 8.01
C MET A 271 -4.43 9.41 7.80
N TRP A 272 -4.57 10.16 8.89
CA TRP A 272 -5.10 11.52 8.88
C TRP A 272 -4.06 12.53 8.39
N LYS A 273 -4.47 13.44 7.49
CA LYS A 273 -3.60 14.48 6.93
C LYS A 273 -3.09 15.46 7.99
N SER A 274 -4.01 15.90 8.86
CA SER A 274 -3.78 16.99 9.81
C SER A 274 -3.03 16.56 11.07
N SER A 275 -3.29 15.35 11.59
CA SER A 275 -2.73 14.89 12.86
C SER A 275 -1.57 13.91 12.73
N ARG A 276 -1.33 13.35 11.53
CA ARG A 276 -0.41 12.22 11.31
C ARG A 276 -0.71 11.01 12.21
N MET A 277 -1.91 10.97 12.78
CA MET A 277 -2.38 9.85 13.57
C MET A 277 -2.84 8.75 12.62
N CYS A 278 -2.52 7.51 12.96
CA CYS A 278 -2.93 6.31 12.27
C CYS A 278 -4.01 5.62 13.10
N ALA A 279 -5.27 5.72 12.69
CA ALA A 279 -6.35 4.99 13.34
C ALA A 279 -6.38 3.56 12.81
N VAL A 280 -6.35 2.57 13.70
CA VAL A 280 -6.30 1.14 13.37
C VAL A 280 -7.49 0.43 13.99
N LYS A 281 -8.24 -0.31 13.18
CA LYS A 281 -9.33 -1.18 13.63
C LYS A 281 -8.97 -2.63 13.41
N LEU A 282 -9.24 -3.46 14.41
CA LEU A 282 -9.07 -4.91 14.33
C LEU A 282 -10.44 -5.57 14.47
N GLU A 283 -10.92 -6.22 13.41
CA GLU A 283 -12.23 -6.87 13.38
C GLU A 283 -12.12 -8.34 13.00
N LEU A 284 -12.86 -9.21 13.69
CA LEU A 284 -12.96 -10.63 13.36
C LEU A 284 -14.30 -10.93 12.72
N PHE A 285 -14.25 -11.73 11.65
CA PHE A 285 -15.41 -12.24 10.94
C PHE A 285 -15.33 -13.76 10.90
N ASP A 286 -16.45 -14.43 11.10
CA ASP A 286 -16.55 -15.86 10.80
C ASP A 286 -16.57 -16.02 9.28
N ASP A 287 -15.67 -16.84 8.76
CA ASP A 287 -15.63 -17.18 7.34
C ASP A 287 -15.84 -18.69 7.17
N PRO A 288 -17.06 -19.12 6.79
CA PRO A 288 -17.32 -20.51 6.48
C PRO A 288 -16.74 -20.91 5.12
N SER A 289 -16.30 -19.95 4.30
CA SER A 289 -15.73 -20.21 2.98
C SER A 289 -14.23 -20.47 3.07
N PHE A 290 -13.72 -21.33 2.18
CA PHE A 290 -12.29 -21.62 2.06
C PHE A 290 -11.62 -20.74 1.01
N GLY A 291 -12.12 -19.50 0.81
CA GLY A 291 -11.52 -18.58 -0.15
C GLY A 291 -10.10 -18.19 0.26
N ASP A 292 -9.24 -18.00 -0.74
CA ASP A 292 -7.91 -17.44 -0.52
C ASP A 292 -8.07 -15.95 -0.15
N VAL A 293 -7.67 -15.61 1.07
CA VAL A 293 -7.62 -14.23 1.55
C VAL A 293 -6.20 -13.73 1.33
N SER A 294 -6.02 -12.68 0.52
CA SER A 294 -4.72 -12.35 -0.06
C SER A 294 -3.65 -11.89 0.94
N GLY A 295 -4.00 -11.51 2.18
CA GLY A 295 -3.01 -10.94 3.12
C GLY A 295 -2.41 -9.60 2.64
N GLU A 296 -2.84 -9.08 1.50
CA GLU A 296 -2.33 -7.88 0.88
C GLU A 296 -3.09 -6.65 1.34
N TRP A 297 -2.41 -5.51 1.38
CA TRP A 297 -3.03 -4.22 1.68
C TRP A 297 -3.72 -3.67 0.44
N THR A 298 -5.03 -3.46 0.55
CA THR A 298 -5.82 -2.68 -0.41
C THR A 298 -5.98 -1.25 0.11
N ALA A 299 -6.10 -0.27 -0.78
CA ALA A 299 -6.24 1.14 -0.41
C ALA A 299 -7.43 1.77 -1.14
N PHE A 300 -8.23 2.53 -0.40
CA PHE A 300 -9.40 3.23 -0.92
C PHE A 300 -9.32 4.71 -0.55
N HIS A 301 -9.69 5.59 -1.48
CA HIS A 301 -9.81 7.01 -1.19
C HIS A 301 -11.13 7.28 -0.47
N VAL A 302 -11.08 8.07 0.61
CA VAL A 302 -12.28 8.44 1.36
C VAL A 302 -12.26 9.94 1.63
N ASP A 303 -13.35 10.59 1.21
CA ASP A 303 -13.60 12.00 1.46
C ASP A 303 -13.79 12.26 2.97
N GLY A 304 -13.40 13.44 3.43
CA GLY A 304 -13.60 13.87 4.83
C GLY A 304 -12.48 13.47 5.79
N THR A 305 -11.40 12.90 5.27
CA THR A 305 -10.20 12.50 6.03
C THR A 305 -9.27 13.66 6.43
N ASP A 306 -9.70 14.90 6.18
CA ASP A 306 -9.04 16.11 6.68
C ASP A 306 -9.60 16.54 8.04
N ASP A 307 -10.79 16.07 8.43
CA ASP A 307 -11.44 16.38 9.70
C ASP A 307 -11.09 15.34 10.78
N PRO A 308 -10.22 15.67 11.75
CA PRO A 308 -9.87 14.74 12.83
C PRO A 308 -11.02 14.45 13.80
N SER A 309 -12.12 15.22 13.73
CA SER A 309 -13.34 14.96 14.51
C SER A 309 -14.29 13.97 13.83
N CYS A 310 -14.00 13.58 12.58
CA CYS A 310 -14.77 12.56 11.88
C CYS A 310 -14.62 11.20 12.58
N ASP A 311 -15.75 10.56 12.89
CA ASP A 311 -15.75 9.21 13.43
C ASP A 311 -15.27 8.21 12.37
N TRP A 312 -13.97 7.94 12.39
CA TRP A 312 -13.35 6.98 11.48
C TRP A 312 -13.91 5.57 11.62
N ARG A 313 -14.49 5.23 12.78
CA ARG A 313 -15.13 3.92 12.95
C ARG A 313 -16.30 3.80 11.99
N GLY A 314 -17.06 4.88 11.82
CA GLY A 314 -18.09 5.04 10.78
C GLY A 314 -17.54 4.88 9.36
N LEU A 315 -16.41 5.52 9.05
CA LEU A 315 -15.76 5.41 7.74
C LEU A 315 -15.34 3.97 7.40
N MET A 316 -14.93 3.19 8.41
CA MET A 316 -14.51 1.80 8.23
C MET A 316 -15.68 0.79 8.19
N ILE A 317 -16.89 1.18 8.61
CA ILE A 317 -18.10 0.32 8.55
C ILE A 317 -18.62 0.14 7.12
N LEU A 318 -18.29 1.06 6.21
CA LEU A 318 -18.81 1.06 4.83
C LEU A 318 -18.37 -0.14 4.00
N ASP A 319 -17.27 -0.79 4.38
CA ASP A 319 -16.74 -1.97 3.69
C ASP A 319 -16.92 -3.25 4.51
N GLN A 320 -17.95 -3.32 5.37
CA GLN A 320 -18.46 -4.64 5.73
C GLN A 320 -18.75 -5.36 4.41
N PRO A 321 -18.14 -6.52 4.12
CA PRO A 321 -18.33 -7.20 2.86
C PRO A 321 -19.80 -7.59 2.81
N ARG A 322 -20.60 -6.73 2.19
CA ARG A 322 -21.72 -7.22 1.41
C ARG A 322 -21.11 -8.16 0.39
N LYS A 323 -21.91 -9.00 -0.23
CA LYS A 323 -21.51 -9.63 -1.49
C LYS A 323 -21.39 -8.52 -2.55
N TYR A 324 -20.41 -7.63 -2.38
CA TYR A 324 -19.91 -6.77 -3.41
C TYR A 324 -19.18 -7.73 -4.33
N ASN A 325 -19.85 -8.08 -5.39
CA ASN A 325 -19.17 -8.74 -6.47
C ASN A 325 -18.25 -7.65 -7.06
N ILE A 326 -16.94 -7.82 -6.85
CA ILE A 326 -15.92 -6.95 -7.42
C ILE A 326 -15.83 -7.31 -8.89
N TYR A 327 -16.16 -6.36 -9.76
CA TYR A 327 -15.94 -6.51 -11.21
C TYR A 327 -14.90 -5.49 -11.65
N GLU A 328 -14.05 -5.89 -12.60
CA GLU A 328 -13.17 -4.96 -13.27
C GLU A 328 -13.95 -4.21 -14.35
N THR A 329 -14.26 -2.94 -14.07
CA THR A 329 -14.76 -2.04 -15.10
C THR A 329 -13.56 -1.26 -15.64
N HIS A 330 -13.26 -1.40 -16.93
CA HIS A 330 -12.08 -0.76 -17.57
C HIS A 330 -10.73 -1.10 -16.91
N GLY A 331 -10.57 -2.32 -16.40
CA GLY A 331 -9.34 -2.77 -15.72
C GLY A 331 -9.17 -2.19 -14.31
N ILE A 332 -10.19 -1.54 -13.76
CA ILE A 332 -10.20 -1.04 -12.38
C ILE A 332 -11.20 -1.86 -11.56
N PRO A 333 -10.76 -2.57 -10.51
CA PRO A 333 -11.65 -3.27 -9.59
C PRO A 333 -12.66 -2.29 -8.98
N THR A 334 -13.94 -2.54 -9.22
CA THR A 334 -15.04 -1.67 -8.83
C THR A 334 -16.09 -2.46 -8.03
N ASN A 335 -16.56 -1.87 -6.93
CA ASN A 335 -17.56 -2.48 -6.05
C ASN A 335 -18.98 -2.19 -6.54
N PHE A 336 -19.78 -3.24 -6.75
CA PHE A 336 -21.19 -3.14 -7.10
C PHE A 336 -22.11 -3.66 -5.99
N LEU A 337 -23.20 -2.96 -5.75
CA LEU A 337 -24.28 -3.35 -4.83
C LEU A 337 -25.31 -4.22 -5.55
N THR A 338 -25.91 -5.19 -4.86
CA THR A 338 -27.04 -5.95 -5.39
C THR A 338 -28.29 -5.08 -5.48
N ALA A 339 -28.81 -4.85 -6.69
CA ALA A 339 -30.07 -4.15 -6.88
C ALA A 339 -31.22 -5.05 -6.44
N ARG A 340 -32.14 -4.51 -5.64
CA ARG A 340 -33.50 -5.04 -5.59
C ARG A 340 -34.21 -4.68 -6.87
N ASP A 341 -35.20 -5.49 -7.24
CA ASP A 341 -36.03 -5.26 -8.43
C ASP A 341 -36.48 -3.79 -8.50
N GLY A 342 -36.12 -3.12 -9.59
CA GLY A 342 -36.58 -1.77 -9.89
C GLY A 342 -35.54 -0.64 -9.79
N VAL A 343 -34.35 -0.86 -9.23
CA VAL A 343 -33.28 0.17 -9.27
C VAL A 343 -32.78 0.33 -10.71
N LYS A 344 -32.78 1.56 -11.20
CA LYS A 344 -32.39 1.93 -12.57
C LYS A 344 -31.25 2.95 -12.57
N LEU A 345 -30.54 3.01 -13.70
CA LEU A 345 -29.54 4.04 -13.93
C LEU A 345 -30.20 5.41 -13.77
N GLY A 346 -29.52 6.34 -13.11
CA GLY A 346 -30.04 7.69 -12.87
C GLY A 346 -30.98 7.80 -11.66
N ASP A 347 -31.36 6.69 -11.03
CA ASP A 347 -32.10 6.74 -9.77
C ASP A 347 -31.27 7.40 -8.68
N TYR A 348 -31.90 8.19 -7.82
CA TYR A 348 -31.25 8.81 -6.69
C TYR A 348 -32.06 8.61 -5.39
N GLY A 349 -31.37 8.64 -4.26
CA GLY A 349 -32.01 8.37 -2.97
C GLY A 349 -31.05 8.35 -1.80
N HIS A 350 -31.45 7.74 -0.69
CA HIS A 350 -30.61 7.58 0.50
C HIS A 350 -30.48 6.11 0.89
N PHE A 351 -29.50 5.81 1.73
CA PHE A 351 -29.42 4.52 2.40
C PHE A 351 -30.16 4.58 3.74
N THR A 352 -30.99 3.60 4.02
CA THR A 352 -31.63 3.41 5.33
C THR A 352 -30.62 2.90 6.37
N ASP A 353 -31.02 2.82 7.63
CA ASP A 353 -30.23 2.19 8.70
C ASP A 353 -29.94 0.70 8.43
N SER A 354 -30.83 0.02 7.69
CA SER A 354 -30.60 -1.34 7.18
C SER A 354 -29.63 -1.37 5.98
N LYS A 355 -29.05 -0.23 5.63
CA LYS A 355 -28.16 0.02 4.49
C LYS A 355 -28.83 -0.30 3.14
N GLU A 356 -30.16 -0.32 3.06
CA GLU A 356 -30.88 -0.54 1.80
C GLU A 356 -31.00 0.78 1.04
N PHE A 357 -30.78 0.78 -0.27
CA PHE A 357 -30.98 1.97 -1.09
C PHE A 357 -32.47 2.21 -1.30
N CYS A 358 -32.98 3.31 -0.77
CA CYS A 358 -34.34 3.77 -0.99
C CYS A 358 -34.35 4.80 -2.10
N CYS A 359 -34.83 4.39 -3.28
CA CYS A 359 -35.02 5.28 -4.42
C CYS A 359 -36.09 6.34 -4.08
N GLU A 360 -35.72 7.61 -4.20
CA GLU A 360 -36.62 8.76 -4.00
C GLU A 360 -37.09 9.37 -5.33
N GLY A 361 -36.34 9.13 -6.40
CA GLY A 361 -36.63 9.68 -7.72
C GLY A 361 -35.60 9.23 -8.74
N SER A 362 -35.78 9.67 -9.98
CA SER A 362 -34.88 9.37 -11.08
C SER A 362 -34.54 10.63 -11.83
N LEU A 363 -33.24 10.83 -12.12
CA LEU A 363 -32.74 11.97 -12.88
C LEU A 363 -33.47 12.10 -14.22
N PHE A 364 -33.78 10.96 -14.85
CA PHE A 364 -34.47 10.91 -16.13
C PHE A 364 -35.94 11.35 -16.02
N SER A 365 -36.67 10.84 -15.02
CA SER A 365 -38.07 11.25 -14.79
C SER A 365 -38.21 12.72 -14.39
N ASP A 366 -37.22 13.23 -13.65
CA ASP A 366 -37.14 14.64 -13.31
C ASP A 366 -36.88 15.52 -14.54
N LEU A 367 -36.00 15.08 -15.44
CA LEU A 367 -35.72 15.78 -16.69
C LEU A 367 -36.97 15.85 -17.59
N GLU A 368 -37.72 14.76 -17.70
CA GLU A 368 -38.99 14.71 -18.42
C GLU A 368 -40.02 15.67 -17.80
N SER A 369 -40.15 15.64 -16.47
CA SER A 369 -41.08 16.53 -15.74
C SER A 369 -40.73 18.01 -15.92
N LEU A 370 -39.43 18.35 -15.95
CA LEU A 370 -38.97 19.71 -16.22
C LEU A 370 -39.21 20.12 -17.68
N SER A 371 -39.11 19.19 -18.63
CA SER A 371 -39.40 19.45 -20.03
C SER A 371 -40.88 19.74 -20.31
N LEU A 372 -41.78 19.22 -19.46
CA LEU A 372 -43.22 19.49 -19.49
C LEU A 372 -43.60 20.84 -18.85
N MET A 373 -42.84 21.29 -17.84
CA MET A 373 -43.11 22.54 -17.11
C MET A 373 -42.64 23.79 -17.85
N ALA A 374 -41.54 23.66 -18.59
CA ALA A 374 -41.13 24.70 -19.51
C ALA A 374 -41.90 24.46 -20.80
N ASP A 375 -42.72 25.42 -21.24
CA ASP A 375 -43.59 25.34 -22.42
C ASP A 375 -42.78 25.32 -23.73
N ILE A 376 -41.92 24.31 -23.87
CA ILE A 376 -40.95 24.16 -24.94
C ILE A 376 -41.63 23.33 -26.01
N SER A 377 -42.46 24.00 -26.82
CA SER A 377 -42.88 23.41 -28.08
C SER A 377 -41.64 22.97 -28.87
N PRO A 378 -41.53 21.70 -29.30
CA PRO A 378 -40.39 21.20 -30.08
C PRO A 378 -40.47 21.75 -31.50
N ARG A 379 -40.14 23.03 -31.67
CA ARG A 379 -39.95 23.68 -32.97
C ARG A 379 -38.57 24.33 -33.00
N GLN A 380 -37.63 23.63 -33.63
CA GLN A 380 -36.45 24.16 -34.33
C GLN A 380 -35.58 25.25 -33.65
N HIS A 381 -35.51 25.32 -32.32
CA HIS A 381 -34.53 26.19 -31.66
C HIS A 381 -33.22 25.44 -31.46
N LYS A 382 -32.21 25.85 -32.24
CA LYS A 382 -30.79 25.55 -32.05
C LYS A 382 -30.45 25.73 -30.56
N ILE A 383 -30.17 24.62 -29.87
CA ILE A 383 -29.87 24.59 -28.44
C ILE A 383 -28.48 25.22 -28.27
N SER A 384 -28.41 26.53 -28.00
CA SER A 384 -27.14 27.24 -27.78
C SER A 384 -27.08 28.05 -26.48
N SER A 385 -28.04 27.90 -25.56
CA SER A 385 -28.00 28.60 -24.27
C SER A 385 -27.43 27.66 -23.19
N MET A 386 -26.18 27.93 -22.83
CA MET A 386 -25.46 27.35 -21.70
C MET A 386 -26.24 27.57 -20.39
N ASP A 387 -27.01 28.66 -20.29
CA ASP A 387 -27.87 29.00 -19.14
C ASP A 387 -28.93 27.93 -18.84
N ARG A 388 -29.42 27.24 -19.88
CA ARG A 388 -30.41 26.18 -19.72
C ARG A 388 -29.80 24.91 -19.12
N VAL A 389 -28.55 24.61 -19.47
CA VAL A 389 -27.78 23.52 -18.87
C VAL A 389 -27.42 23.87 -17.43
N GLU A 390 -27.00 25.10 -17.15
CA GLU A 390 -26.72 25.56 -15.78
C GLU A 390 -27.96 25.53 -14.89
N SER A 391 -29.13 25.93 -15.41
CA SER A 391 -30.41 25.87 -14.66
C SER A 391 -30.82 24.42 -14.35
N LEU A 392 -30.64 23.51 -15.32
CA LEU A 392 -30.85 22.07 -15.12
C LEU A 392 -29.89 21.50 -14.05
N LEU A 393 -28.60 21.79 -14.16
CA LEU A 393 -27.59 21.34 -13.19
C LEU A 393 -27.85 21.92 -11.80
N THR A 394 -28.28 23.18 -11.70
CA THR A 394 -28.64 23.82 -10.42
C THR A 394 -29.88 23.17 -9.80
N SER A 395 -30.91 22.93 -10.61
CA SER A 395 -32.12 22.21 -10.19
C SER A 395 -31.78 20.82 -9.67
N PHE A 396 -30.95 20.06 -10.41
CA PHE A 396 -30.48 18.75 -9.95
C PHE A 396 -29.61 18.85 -8.71
N SER A 397 -28.76 19.87 -8.56
CA SER A 397 -27.90 20.04 -7.38
C SER A 397 -28.72 20.06 -6.10
N THR A 398 -29.79 20.84 -6.09
CA THR A 398 -30.66 20.95 -4.90
C THR A 398 -31.37 19.64 -4.60
N ARG A 399 -31.82 18.90 -5.63
CA ARG A 399 -32.45 17.59 -5.46
C ARG A 399 -31.46 16.51 -5.05
N LEU A 400 -30.21 16.57 -5.51
CA LEU A 400 -29.22 15.55 -5.20
C LEU A 400 -28.47 15.84 -3.89
N THR A 401 -28.71 16.98 -3.25
CA THR A 401 -28.06 17.35 -1.99
C THR A 401 -28.40 16.32 -0.91
N GLY A 402 -27.37 15.66 -0.37
CA GLY A 402 -27.52 14.62 0.65
C GLY A 402 -27.96 13.25 0.11
N ARG A 403 -28.12 13.10 -1.21
CA ARG A 403 -28.54 11.85 -1.86
C ARG A 403 -27.37 11.15 -2.55
N TYR A 404 -27.55 9.88 -2.86
CA TYR A 404 -26.68 9.06 -3.69
C TYR A 404 -27.35 8.88 -5.06
N LEU A 405 -26.58 8.90 -6.13
CA LEU A 405 -27.02 8.73 -7.51
C LEU A 405 -26.49 7.40 -8.05
N VAL A 406 -27.35 6.59 -8.66
CA VAL A 406 -26.99 5.36 -9.37
C VAL A 406 -26.36 5.73 -10.70
N THR A 407 -25.06 5.46 -10.84
CA THR A 407 -24.25 5.87 -12.00
C THR A 407 -23.93 4.73 -12.96
N GLU A 408 -24.09 3.48 -12.52
CA GLU A 408 -23.76 2.31 -13.32
C GLU A 408 -24.66 1.15 -12.92
N ILE A 409 -25.11 0.35 -13.89
CA ILE A 409 -25.81 -0.91 -13.66
C ILE A 409 -25.21 -1.96 -14.58
N ILE A 410 -24.86 -3.10 -14.01
CA ILE A 410 -24.44 -4.30 -14.74
C ILE A 410 -25.44 -5.43 -14.49
N GLN A 411 -25.71 -6.23 -15.50
CA GLN A 411 -26.49 -7.45 -15.34
C GLN A 411 -25.54 -8.63 -15.25
N CYS A 412 -25.53 -9.29 -14.11
CA CYS A 412 -24.71 -10.48 -13.93
C CYS A 412 -25.49 -11.72 -14.38
N PRO A 413 -24.83 -12.66 -15.09
CA PRO A 413 -25.42 -13.95 -15.38
C PRO A 413 -25.80 -14.66 -14.07
N PRO A 414 -26.78 -15.59 -14.10
CA PRO A 414 -27.20 -16.30 -12.90
C PRO A 414 -26.04 -17.03 -12.22
N ASP A 415 -26.02 -17.04 -10.89
CA ASP A 415 -24.96 -17.70 -10.11
C ASP A 415 -24.99 -19.21 -10.40
N PRO A 416 -23.95 -19.79 -11.03
CA PRO A 416 -23.92 -21.22 -11.36
C PRO A 416 -23.98 -22.11 -10.12
N ARG A 417 -23.74 -21.57 -8.92
CA ARG A 417 -23.83 -22.31 -7.64
C ARG A 417 -25.26 -22.48 -7.14
N GLN A 418 -26.25 -21.80 -7.74
CA GLN A 418 -27.67 -21.96 -7.44
C GLN A 418 -28.41 -22.62 -8.62
N PRO A 419 -28.28 -23.95 -8.79
CA PRO A 419 -28.96 -24.67 -9.86
C PRO A 419 -30.48 -24.44 -9.76
N GLY A 420 -31.05 -23.82 -10.80
CA GLY A 420 -32.47 -23.48 -10.88
C GLY A 420 -32.79 -21.97 -10.84
N SER A 421 -31.83 -21.11 -10.51
CA SER A 421 -32.01 -19.66 -10.63
C SER A 421 -31.76 -19.23 -12.07
N ASN A 422 -32.82 -18.90 -12.82
CA ASN A 422 -32.71 -18.21 -14.12
C ASN A 422 -32.70 -16.68 -13.96
N ILE A 423 -32.62 -16.19 -12.72
CA ILE A 423 -32.78 -14.77 -12.42
C ILE A 423 -31.40 -14.10 -12.52
N THR A 424 -31.24 -13.25 -13.53
CA THR A 424 -30.11 -12.31 -13.58
C THR A 424 -30.28 -11.33 -12.42
N THR A 425 -29.24 -11.21 -11.59
CA THR A 425 -29.26 -10.27 -10.48
C THR A 425 -28.58 -8.99 -10.94
N PRO A 426 -29.32 -7.88 -11.13
CA PRO A 426 -28.70 -6.61 -11.47
C PRO A 426 -27.83 -6.14 -10.31
N LEU A 427 -26.68 -5.58 -10.62
CA LEU A 427 -25.85 -4.91 -9.66
C LEU A 427 -25.66 -3.46 -10.09
N TYR A 428 -25.53 -2.57 -9.13
CA TYR A 428 -25.47 -1.14 -9.38
C TYR A 428 -24.37 -0.47 -8.58
N ARG A 429 -23.88 0.64 -9.11
CA ARG A 429 -22.92 1.52 -8.46
C ARG A 429 -23.58 2.84 -8.14
N VAL A 430 -23.32 3.35 -6.95
CA VAL A 430 -23.74 4.69 -6.55
C VAL A 430 -22.54 5.61 -6.38
N ALA A 431 -22.76 6.88 -6.69
CA ALA A 431 -21.86 7.97 -6.35
C ALA A 431 -22.62 8.97 -5.50
N LYS A 432 -21.94 9.62 -4.55
CA LYS A 432 -22.49 10.80 -3.87
C LYS A 432 -22.10 12.01 -4.70
N PRO A 433 -23.03 12.65 -5.44
CA PRO A 433 -22.69 13.84 -6.20
C PRO A 433 -22.22 14.93 -5.23
N PHE A 434 -21.03 15.48 -5.48
CA PHE A 434 -20.59 16.70 -4.80
C PHE A 434 -21.55 17.83 -5.17
N VAL A 435 -21.88 18.67 -4.18
CA VAL A 435 -22.66 19.90 -4.42
C VAL A 435 -21.96 20.67 -5.53
N TRP A 436 -22.67 20.90 -6.66
CA TRP A 436 -22.12 21.59 -7.82
C TRP A 436 -21.92 23.07 -7.48
N HIS A 437 -20.78 23.40 -6.87
CA HIS A 437 -20.34 24.78 -6.72
C HIS A 437 -19.74 25.23 -8.06
N ARG A 438 -20.54 25.93 -8.89
CA ARG A 438 -20.22 26.94 -9.93
C ARG A 438 -18.89 26.90 -10.73
N THR A 439 -18.14 25.81 -10.75
CA THR A 439 -16.94 25.63 -11.55
C THR A 439 -17.15 24.48 -12.52
N SER A 440 -16.84 24.76 -13.78
CA SER A 440 -17.09 24.00 -15.00
C SER A 440 -16.83 22.49 -14.84
N VAL A 441 -17.87 21.66 -14.95
CA VAL A 441 -17.75 20.20 -15.04
C VAL A 441 -18.06 19.78 -16.48
N ILE A 442 -17.14 19.08 -17.11
CA ILE A 442 -17.36 18.36 -18.37
C ILE A 442 -17.87 16.96 -17.99
N ILE A 443 -19.13 16.66 -18.32
CA ILE A 443 -19.71 15.33 -18.13
C ILE A 443 -19.51 14.55 -19.43
N HIS A 444 -18.68 13.51 -19.41
CA HIS A 444 -18.59 12.55 -20.51
C HIS A 444 -19.66 11.46 -20.33
N PHE A 445 -20.71 11.51 -21.15
CA PHE A 445 -21.59 10.36 -21.35
C PHE A 445 -20.96 9.44 -22.40
N ALA A 446 -20.39 8.32 -21.98
CA ALA A 446 -19.98 7.26 -22.90
C ALA A 446 -21.20 6.36 -23.20
N TYR A 447 -21.85 6.58 -24.34
CA TYR A 447 -22.80 5.62 -24.89
C TYR A 447 -22.00 4.47 -25.54
N SER A 448 -21.93 3.32 -24.88
CA SER A 448 -21.41 2.08 -25.50
C SER A 448 -22.57 1.32 -26.12
N SER A 449 -22.87 1.58 -27.40
CA SER A 449 -23.74 0.71 -28.18
C SER A 449 -22.94 -0.51 -28.65
N TYR A 450 -23.17 -1.68 -28.07
CA TYR A 450 -22.70 -2.95 -28.62
C TYR A 450 -23.57 -3.30 -29.84
N SER A 451 -23.04 -3.08 -31.05
CA SER A 451 -23.56 -3.70 -32.28
C SER A 451 -22.81 -5.00 -32.54
N PHE A 452 -23.51 -6.12 -32.37
CA PHE A 452 -23.06 -7.45 -32.77
C PHE A 452 -23.23 -7.59 -34.29
N SER A 453 -22.13 -7.66 -35.04
CA SER A 453 -22.14 -8.12 -36.43
C SER A 453 -20.99 -9.09 -36.62
N GLY A 454 -21.34 -10.37 -36.77
CA GLY A 454 -20.41 -11.42 -37.16
C GLY A 454 -20.27 -11.55 -38.67
N ILE A 455 -19.09 -12.01 -39.07
CA ILE A 455 -18.83 -13.00 -40.15
C ILE A 455 -19.02 -12.47 -41.59
N ASN A 456 -17.94 -12.08 -42.29
CA ASN A 456 -17.14 -12.97 -43.17
C ASN A 456 -16.07 -12.23 -44.02
N ASP A 457 -15.01 -13.00 -44.31
CA ASP A 457 -14.20 -13.09 -45.54
C ASP A 457 -13.02 -12.15 -45.87
N GLU A 458 -11.85 -12.80 -45.88
CA GLU A 458 -10.86 -12.96 -46.96
C GLU A 458 -9.95 -11.79 -47.45
N SER A 459 -8.64 -12.12 -47.41
CA SER A 459 -7.59 -11.86 -48.40
C SER A 459 -7.27 -10.38 -48.73
N THR A 460 -6.08 -9.84 -48.47
CA THR A 460 -4.80 -10.03 -49.18
C THR A 460 -3.84 -8.99 -48.55
N GLY A 461 -2.58 -9.25 -48.21
CA GLY A 461 -1.48 -9.46 -49.14
C GLY A 461 -0.94 -8.13 -49.68
N SER A 462 0.05 -7.51 -49.03
CA SER A 462 1.17 -6.79 -49.69
C SER A 462 2.17 -6.20 -48.69
N ALA A 463 3.44 -6.39 -49.02
CA ALA A 463 4.62 -5.80 -48.43
C ALA A 463 5.02 -4.51 -49.16
N SER A 464 5.71 -3.61 -48.46
CA SER A 464 6.73 -2.63 -48.93
C SER A 464 7.17 -1.89 -47.66
N ASP A 465 8.41 -2.05 -47.21
CA ASP A 465 9.67 -1.44 -47.67
C ASP A 465 9.76 0.07 -47.43
N GLU A 466 10.86 0.40 -46.72
CA GLU A 466 11.62 1.66 -46.70
C GLU A 466 10.91 2.93 -46.22
N GLN A 467 11.44 3.55 -45.14
CA GLN A 467 12.37 4.68 -45.31
C GLN A 467 12.97 5.09 -43.96
N SER A 468 14.30 5.04 -43.90
CA SER A 468 15.15 5.69 -42.91
C SER A 468 15.12 7.21 -43.07
N ASP A 469 15.10 7.95 -41.98
CA ASP A 469 15.68 9.30 -41.95
C ASP A 469 16.49 9.49 -40.66
N ASP A 470 17.75 9.80 -40.90
CA ASP A 470 18.78 10.24 -39.97
C ASP A 470 18.59 11.71 -39.57
N GLU A 471 19.45 12.14 -38.64
CA GLU A 471 19.75 13.51 -38.22
C GLU A 471 18.84 14.14 -37.15
N LEU A 472 19.39 14.28 -35.94
CA LEU A 472 19.82 15.59 -35.46
C LEU A 472 20.87 15.45 -34.35
N ARG A 473 22.10 15.75 -34.75
CA ARG A 473 23.28 15.98 -33.91
C ARG A 473 23.14 17.37 -33.27
N SER A 474 23.37 17.50 -31.97
CA SER A 474 23.57 18.81 -31.34
C SER A 474 24.71 18.70 -30.33
N GLU A 475 25.89 19.13 -30.79
CA GLU A 475 27.08 19.36 -29.98
C GLU A 475 26.82 20.48 -28.97
N TRP A 476 27.20 20.25 -27.70
CA TRP A 476 27.39 21.28 -26.68
C TRP A 476 28.87 21.29 -26.31
N GLN A 477 29.57 22.39 -26.62
CA GLN A 477 30.86 22.73 -26.01
C GLN A 477 30.63 23.62 -24.78
N PRO A 478 31.38 23.44 -23.69
CA PRO A 478 31.37 24.39 -22.58
C PRO A 478 32.40 25.50 -22.80
N ASN A 479 31.97 26.73 -22.51
CA ASN A 479 32.85 27.89 -22.34
C ASN A 479 33.67 27.74 -21.05
N GLU A 480 34.99 27.91 -21.17
CA GLU A 480 35.88 28.20 -20.05
C GLU A 480 35.74 29.68 -19.65
N GLY A 481 35.71 29.91 -18.33
CA GLY A 481 35.79 31.19 -17.66
C GLY A 481 36.23 30.99 -16.22
#